data_AF-A0A7J5W894-F1
#
_entry.id   AF-A0A7J5W894-F1
#
_cell.length_a   1.000
_cell.length_b   1.000
_cell.length_c   1.000
_cell.angle_alpha   90.00
_cell.angle_beta   90.00
_cell.angle_gamma   90.00
#
_symmetry.space_group_name_H-M   'P 1'
#
loop_
_entity.id
_entity.type
_entity.pdbx_description
1 polymer ?
#
loop_
_entity_poly.entity_id
_entity_poly.type
_entity_poly.pdbx_seq_one_letter_code
_entity_poly.pdbx_strand_id
1 'polypeptide(L)'
;MRTDLRHSLNEGMNNLMTWRNRYSKTEYAEKVVLNIFYRKYTMEFMFPDIIGCYEINLLDKPKVKWNDFNEGFQMLKTTYGSTAVSKTQPILLKLMTNTERNVGNTNYGIFTPLISESKNGNKAKLEEIEYAYLYYLLTDDCVLLWGAFGGTGLSKLDAIGKMSGVIIETEEIKTYGQIEQVLGQLCAAAYLKENYKALPPNV
;
A
#
# COMPACT_ATOMS: atom_id res chain seq x y z
N MET A 1 10.90 5.41 -16.13
CA MET A 1 9.66 6.23 -16.12
C MET A 1 9.23 6.30 -14.67
N ARG A 2 9.40 7.43 -14.00
CA ARG A 2 9.00 7.53 -12.58
C ARG A 2 7.49 7.30 -12.49
N THR A 3 7.06 6.43 -11.57
CA THR A 3 5.63 6.14 -11.38
C THR A 3 4.85 7.42 -11.09
N ASP A 4 3.77 7.65 -11.81
CA ASP A 4 2.85 8.77 -11.56
C ASP A 4 1.86 8.39 -10.46
N LEU A 5 2.02 9.01 -9.28
CA LEU A 5 1.19 8.78 -8.10
C LEU A 5 0.17 9.90 -7.84
N ARG A 6 0.02 10.86 -8.77
CA ARG A 6 -0.90 12.01 -8.61
C ARG A 6 -2.33 11.57 -8.38
N HIS A 7 -2.80 10.61 -9.19
CA HIS A 7 -4.18 10.13 -9.09
C HIS A 7 -4.46 9.47 -7.73
N SER A 8 -3.61 8.52 -7.33
CA SER A 8 -3.72 7.83 -6.04
C SER A 8 -3.61 8.77 -4.85
N LEU A 9 -2.73 9.78 -4.91
CA LEU A 9 -2.62 10.78 -3.84
C LEU A 9 -3.91 11.60 -3.74
N ASN A 10 -4.46 12.07 -4.87
CA ASN A 10 -5.71 12.83 -4.88
C ASN A 10 -6.88 12.00 -4.33
N GLU A 11 -6.98 10.73 -4.72
CA GLU A 11 -7.98 9.82 -4.15
C GLU A 11 -7.80 9.63 -2.64
N GLY A 12 -6.56 9.41 -2.19
CA GLY A 12 -6.23 9.29 -0.77
C GLY A 12 -6.61 10.52 0.04
N MET A 13 -6.28 11.71 -0.46
CA MET A 13 -6.65 12.98 0.17
C MET A 13 -8.16 13.18 0.23
N ASN A 14 -8.88 12.83 -0.84
CA ASN A 14 -10.35 12.89 -0.88
C ASN A 14 -10.99 11.91 0.10
N ASN A 15 -10.43 10.70 0.26
CA ASN A 15 -10.89 9.72 1.24
C ASN A 15 -10.70 10.27 2.67
N LEU A 16 -9.52 10.82 2.98
CA LEU A 16 -9.26 11.41 4.29
C LEU A 16 -10.23 12.57 4.59
N MET A 17 -10.44 13.50 3.66
CA MET A 17 -11.41 14.59 3.82
C MET A 17 -12.84 14.07 4.03
N THR A 18 -13.23 13.06 3.26
CA THR A 18 -14.56 12.45 3.36
C THR A 18 -14.78 11.78 4.72
N TRP A 19 -13.81 11.00 5.19
CA TRP A 19 -13.89 10.33 6.49
C TRP A 19 -13.86 11.31 7.64
N ARG A 20 -13.07 12.38 7.52
CA ARG A 20 -12.98 13.44 8.51
C ARG A 20 -14.31 14.19 8.67
N ASN A 21 -15.05 14.40 7.58
CA ASN A 21 -16.39 14.99 7.62
C ASN A 21 -17.47 14.01 8.11
N ARG A 22 -17.21 12.70 8.01
CA ARG A 22 -18.17 11.65 8.37
C ARG A 22 -18.09 11.24 9.84
N TYR A 23 -16.88 11.11 10.37
CA TYR A 23 -16.65 10.56 11.70
C TYR A 23 -16.36 11.65 12.73
N SER A 24 -16.73 11.38 13.99
CA SER A 24 -16.41 12.29 15.09
C SER A 24 -14.90 12.41 15.31
N LYS A 25 -14.46 13.48 16.00
CA LYS A 25 -13.04 13.70 16.33
C LYS A 25 -12.45 12.52 17.12
N THR A 26 -13.25 11.82 17.92
CA THR A 26 -12.83 10.68 18.73
C THR A 26 -12.83 9.35 17.97
N GLU A 27 -13.59 9.20 16.88
CA GLU A 27 -13.62 7.94 16.12
C GLU A 27 -12.69 7.97 14.90
N TYR A 28 -12.48 9.16 14.33
CA TYR A 28 -11.85 9.35 13.03
C TYR A 28 -10.48 8.66 12.91
N ALA A 29 -9.58 8.88 13.87
CA ALA A 29 -8.23 8.30 13.84
C ALA A 29 -8.26 6.76 13.75
N GLU A 30 -9.13 6.13 14.54
CA GLU A 30 -9.30 4.67 14.55
C GLU A 30 -9.88 4.17 13.22
N LYS A 31 -10.80 4.92 12.59
CA LYS A 31 -11.33 4.58 11.26
C LYS A 31 -10.28 4.72 10.15
N VAL A 32 -9.38 5.70 10.23
CA VAL A 32 -8.26 5.79 9.28
C VAL A 32 -7.34 4.59 9.42
N VAL A 33 -6.95 4.24 10.65
CA VAL A 33 -6.11 3.06 10.93
C VAL A 33 -6.78 1.77 10.49
N LEU A 34 -8.10 1.61 10.71
CA LEU A 34 -8.86 0.48 10.18
C LEU A 34 -8.72 0.33 8.66
N ASN A 35 -8.78 1.45 7.92
CA ASN A 35 -8.58 1.44 6.47
C ASN A 35 -7.13 1.10 6.07
N ILE A 36 -6.13 1.54 6.85
CA ILE A 36 -4.73 1.09 6.65
C ILE A 36 -4.70 -0.44 6.72
N PHE A 37 -5.15 -1.03 7.82
CA PHE A 37 -5.06 -2.49 8.00
C PHE A 37 -5.94 -3.27 7.01
N TYR A 38 -7.08 -2.73 6.61
CA TYR A 38 -7.86 -3.32 5.52
C TYR A 38 -7.05 -3.45 4.22
N ARG A 39 -6.29 -2.42 3.84
CA ARG A 39 -5.41 -2.48 2.66
C ARG A 39 -4.26 -3.46 2.88
N LYS A 40 -3.57 -3.35 4.02
CA LYS A 40 -2.40 -4.18 4.37
C LYS A 40 -2.72 -5.67 4.33
N TYR A 41 -3.81 -6.10 4.95
CA TYR A 41 -4.24 -7.50 4.93
C TYR A 41 -4.71 -7.94 3.55
N THR A 42 -5.36 -7.07 2.78
CA THR A 42 -5.73 -7.36 1.39
C THR A 42 -4.49 -7.64 0.55
N MET A 43 -3.47 -6.78 0.66
CA MET A 43 -2.20 -6.95 -0.05
C MET A 43 -1.48 -8.23 0.38
N GLU A 44 -1.45 -8.54 1.68
CA GLU A 44 -0.88 -9.80 2.18
C GLU A 44 -1.59 -11.03 1.59
N PHE A 45 -2.93 -11.03 1.54
CA PHE A 45 -3.70 -12.16 1.01
C PHE A 45 -3.57 -12.34 -0.51
N MET A 46 -3.39 -11.26 -1.27
CA MET A 46 -3.18 -11.34 -2.73
C MET A 46 -1.70 -11.40 -3.12
N PHE A 47 -0.78 -11.29 -2.18
CA PHE A 47 0.65 -11.27 -2.50
C PHE A 47 1.13 -12.49 -3.30
N PRO A 48 0.61 -13.73 -3.08
CA PRO A 48 0.91 -14.86 -3.95
C PRO A 48 0.60 -14.61 -5.43
N ASP A 49 -0.50 -13.92 -5.74
CA ASP A 49 -0.87 -13.57 -7.12
C ASP A 49 0.11 -12.54 -7.72
N ILE A 50 0.54 -11.58 -6.90
CA ILE A 50 1.51 -10.54 -7.28
C ILE A 50 2.89 -11.16 -7.55
N ILE A 51 3.43 -11.93 -6.61
CA ILE A 51 4.76 -12.53 -6.75
C ILE A 51 4.78 -13.58 -7.86
N GLY A 52 3.66 -14.28 -8.08
CA GLY A 52 3.49 -15.21 -9.19
C GLY A 52 3.58 -14.54 -10.57
N CYS A 53 3.47 -13.21 -10.67
CA CYS A 53 3.74 -12.49 -11.92
C CYS A 53 5.22 -12.58 -12.35
N TYR A 54 6.11 -13.03 -11.47
CA TYR A 54 7.54 -13.22 -11.73
C TYR A 54 7.94 -14.69 -11.88
N GLU A 55 6.99 -15.58 -12.14
CA GLU A 55 7.27 -16.98 -12.46
C GLU A 55 8.17 -17.09 -13.71
N ILE A 56 9.10 -18.04 -13.66
CA ILE A 56 9.90 -18.45 -14.82
C ILE A 56 9.34 -19.75 -15.41
N ASN A 57 9.54 -19.94 -16.71
CA ASN A 57 9.22 -21.19 -17.39
C ASN A 57 10.38 -22.19 -17.30
N LEU A 58 10.19 -23.39 -17.88
CA LEU A 58 11.19 -24.48 -17.87
C LEU A 58 12.51 -24.14 -18.60
N LEU A 59 12.58 -23.01 -19.30
CA LEU A 59 13.77 -22.52 -19.99
C LEU A 59 14.41 -21.33 -19.25
N ASP A 60 14.10 -21.15 -17.97
CA ASP A 60 14.56 -20.04 -17.11
C ASP A 60 14.22 -18.65 -17.65
N LYS A 61 13.17 -18.54 -18.48
CA LYS A 61 12.69 -17.26 -19.01
C LYS A 61 11.44 -16.79 -18.27
N PRO A 62 11.25 -15.46 -18.09
CA PRO A 62 10.02 -14.92 -17.51
C PRO A 62 8.77 -15.43 -18.25
N LYS A 63 7.79 -15.89 -17.49
CA LYS A 63 6.48 -16.27 -18.03
C LYS A 63 5.63 -15.01 -18.21
N VAL A 64 5.48 -14.59 -19.46
CA VAL A 64 4.60 -13.47 -19.81
C VAL A 64 3.15 -13.89 -19.55
N LYS A 65 2.49 -13.20 -18.62
CA LYS A 65 1.06 -13.36 -18.29
C LYS A 65 0.18 -12.42 -19.10
N TRP A 66 0.70 -11.23 -19.42
CA TRP A 66 -0.03 -10.18 -20.15
C TRP A 66 0.86 -9.55 -21.20
N ASN A 67 0.29 -9.32 -22.38
CA ASN A 67 0.98 -8.63 -23.48
C ASN A 67 0.96 -7.11 -23.29
N ASP A 68 -0.01 -6.59 -22.51
CA ASP A 68 -0.16 -5.18 -22.20
C ASP A 68 -0.06 -4.93 -20.68
N PHE A 69 0.68 -3.88 -20.31
CA PHE A 69 0.86 -3.50 -18.91
C PHE A 69 -0.44 -3.05 -18.26
N ASN A 70 -1.27 -2.29 -18.98
CA ASN A 70 -2.51 -1.77 -18.41
C ASN A 70 -3.51 -2.90 -18.17
N GLU A 71 -3.58 -3.88 -19.07
CA GLU A 71 -4.34 -5.11 -18.87
C GLU A 71 -3.94 -5.79 -17.55
N GLY A 72 -2.63 -6.06 -17.36
CA GLY A 72 -2.13 -6.68 -16.14
C GLY A 72 -2.43 -5.88 -14.88
N PHE A 73 -2.29 -4.55 -14.95
CA PHE A 73 -2.61 -3.67 -13.82
C PHE A 73 -4.11 -3.67 -13.49
N GLN A 74 -5.00 -3.67 -14.48
CA GLN A 74 -6.45 -3.76 -14.25
C GLN A 74 -6.85 -5.13 -13.68
N MET A 75 -6.21 -6.21 -14.12
CA MET A 75 -6.42 -7.54 -13.56
C MET A 75 -6.01 -7.59 -12.08
N LEU A 76 -4.84 -7.05 -11.73
CA LEU A 76 -4.39 -7.00 -10.33
C LEU A 76 -5.30 -6.13 -9.46
N LYS A 77 -5.80 -4.99 -9.96
CA LYS A 77 -6.81 -4.18 -9.23
C LYS A 77 -8.13 -4.91 -9.04
N THR A 78 -8.56 -5.70 -10.02
CA THR A 78 -9.76 -6.53 -9.90
C THR A 78 -9.58 -7.61 -8.85
N THR A 79 -8.43 -8.29 -8.84
CA THR A 79 -8.06 -9.27 -7.79
C THR A 79 -7.96 -8.62 -6.42
N TYR A 80 -7.39 -7.43 -6.32
CA TYR A 80 -7.39 -6.64 -5.08
C TYR A 80 -8.81 -6.43 -4.58
N GLY A 81 -9.71 -5.93 -5.43
CA GLY A 81 -11.11 -5.67 -5.07
C GLY A 81 -11.85 -6.93 -4.60
N SER A 82 -11.68 -8.05 -5.31
CA SER A 82 -12.32 -9.31 -4.92
C SER A 82 -11.74 -9.87 -3.62
N THR A 83 -10.43 -9.78 -3.43
CA THR A 83 -9.73 -10.20 -2.19
C THR A 83 -10.17 -9.37 -1.00
N ALA A 84 -10.29 -8.06 -1.17
CA ALA A 84 -10.70 -7.14 -0.13
C ALA A 84 -12.08 -7.52 0.44
N VAL A 85 -13.05 -7.79 -0.44
CA VAL A 85 -14.43 -8.14 -0.06
C VAL A 85 -14.53 -9.58 0.44
N SER A 86 -13.95 -10.55 -0.28
CA SER A 86 -14.18 -11.97 -0.01
C SER A 86 -13.27 -12.57 1.07
N LYS A 87 -12.04 -12.05 1.22
CA LYS A 87 -11.04 -12.58 2.16
C LYS A 87 -10.79 -11.64 3.32
N THR A 88 -10.61 -10.34 3.08
CA THR A 88 -10.20 -9.42 4.15
C THR A 88 -11.37 -8.96 5.02
N GLN A 89 -12.41 -8.38 4.41
CA GLN A 89 -13.53 -7.76 5.12
C GLN A 89 -14.17 -8.67 6.18
N PRO A 90 -14.42 -9.98 5.93
CA PRO A 90 -15.11 -10.84 6.90
C PRO A 90 -14.33 -11.10 8.19
N ILE A 91 -12.99 -10.96 8.15
CA ILE A 91 -12.11 -11.31 9.28
C ILE A 91 -11.25 -10.15 9.78
N LEU A 92 -11.36 -8.95 9.19
CA LEU A 92 -10.50 -7.80 9.49
C LEU A 92 -10.44 -7.50 11.00
N LEU A 93 -11.58 -7.39 11.67
CA LEU A 93 -11.62 -7.08 13.11
C LEU A 93 -10.95 -8.16 13.95
N LYS A 94 -11.09 -9.44 13.54
CA LYS A 94 -10.41 -10.56 14.20
C LYS A 94 -8.89 -10.51 13.97
N LEU A 95 -8.44 -10.16 12.78
CA LEU A 95 -7.01 -10.04 12.49
C LEU A 95 -6.35 -8.92 13.30
N MET A 96 -7.06 -7.80 13.49
CA MET A 96 -6.55 -6.64 14.23
C MET A 96 -6.50 -6.82 15.75
N THR A 97 -7.04 -7.90 16.31
CA THR A 97 -6.89 -8.18 17.76
C THR A 97 -5.48 -8.60 18.13
N ASN A 98 -4.73 -9.21 17.21
CA ASN A 98 -3.31 -9.48 17.39
C ASN A 98 -2.50 -8.24 17.03
N THR A 99 -2.33 -7.35 18.01
CA THR A 99 -1.73 -6.03 17.81
C THR A 99 -0.25 -6.07 17.49
N GLU A 100 0.44 -7.17 17.80
CA GLU A 100 1.88 -7.35 17.60
C GLU A 100 2.22 -8.03 16.27
N ARG A 101 1.23 -8.63 15.58
CA ARG A 101 1.45 -9.29 14.30
C ARG A 101 1.76 -8.26 13.22
N ASN A 102 2.95 -8.39 12.64
CA ASN A 102 3.31 -7.63 11.45
C ASN A 102 2.48 -8.07 10.23
N VAL A 103 2.03 -7.09 9.45
CA VAL A 103 1.49 -7.25 8.11
C VAL A 103 2.24 -6.31 7.19
N GLY A 104 3.06 -6.88 6.30
CA GLY A 104 4.16 -6.12 5.69
C GLY A 104 5.14 -5.65 6.77
N ASN A 105 5.46 -4.35 6.81
CA ASN A 105 6.41 -3.76 7.77
C ASN A 105 5.76 -2.99 8.92
N THR A 106 4.49 -3.25 9.25
CA THR A 106 3.79 -2.56 10.34
C THR A 106 2.86 -3.49 11.11
N ASN A 107 2.41 -3.07 12.29
CA ASN A 107 1.44 -3.77 13.11
C ASN A 107 0.51 -2.76 13.81
N TYR A 108 -0.66 -3.23 14.26
CA TYR A 108 -1.68 -2.36 14.84
C TYR A 108 -1.22 -1.70 16.16
N GLY A 109 -0.35 -2.37 16.91
CA GLY A 109 0.23 -1.88 18.16
C GLY A 109 0.92 -0.52 18.01
N ILE A 110 1.63 -0.31 16.90
CA ILE A 110 2.31 0.97 16.59
C ILE A 110 1.31 2.15 16.55
N PHE A 111 0.08 1.92 16.11
CA PHE A 111 -0.94 2.96 15.98
C PHE A 111 -1.73 3.20 17.27
N THR A 112 -1.70 2.28 18.23
CA THR A 112 -2.45 2.40 19.48
C THR A 112 -2.14 3.70 20.25
N PRO A 113 -0.86 4.07 20.49
CA PRO A 113 -0.54 5.36 21.13
C PRO A 113 -0.96 6.56 20.26
N LEU A 114 -0.78 6.49 18.94
CA LEU A 114 -1.16 7.58 18.02
C LEU A 114 -2.67 7.85 18.06
N ILE A 115 -3.47 6.78 18.08
CA ILE A 115 -4.93 6.85 18.22
C ILE A 115 -5.30 7.47 19.57
N SER A 116 -4.68 7.03 20.66
CA SER A 116 -4.96 7.56 22.00
C SER A 116 -4.66 9.07 22.08
N GLU A 117 -3.49 9.49 21.63
CA GLU A 117 -3.08 10.90 21.66
C GLU A 117 -3.94 11.78 20.74
N SER A 118 -4.26 11.31 19.53
CA SER A 118 -5.12 12.06 18.61
C SER A 118 -6.55 12.20 19.13
N LYS A 119 -7.11 11.17 19.79
CA LYS A 119 -8.39 11.24 20.50
C LYS A 119 -8.39 12.33 21.59
N ASN A 120 -7.24 12.57 22.22
CA ASN A 120 -7.04 13.63 23.22
C ASN A 120 -6.73 15.00 22.60
N GLY A 121 -6.86 15.15 21.28
CA GLY A 121 -6.68 16.42 20.58
C GLY A 121 -5.25 16.69 20.07
N ASN A 122 -4.34 15.72 20.14
CA ASN A 122 -3.00 15.87 19.56
C ASN A 122 -3.07 15.85 18.02
N LYS A 123 -3.03 17.04 17.41
CA LYS A 123 -3.12 17.22 15.95
C LYS A 123 -1.92 16.64 15.20
N ALA A 124 -0.72 16.67 15.79
CA ALA A 124 0.47 16.12 15.15
C ALA A 124 0.38 14.59 15.03
N LYS A 125 -0.16 13.93 16.05
CA LYS A 125 -0.38 12.47 16.01
C LYS A 125 -1.49 12.07 15.05
N LEU A 126 -2.49 12.92 14.89
CA LEU A 126 -3.50 12.73 13.85
C LEU A 126 -2.89 12.84 12.44
N GLU A 127 -2.09 13.88 12.20
CA GLU A 127 -1.39 14.06 10.93
C GLU A 127 -0.46 12.87 10.61
N GLU A 128 0.22 12.33 11.62
CA GLU A 128 1.06 11.13 11.48
C GLU A 128 0.24 9.91 10.99
N ILE A 129 -0.97 9.72 11.51
CA ILE A 129 -1.90 8.66 11.06
C ILE A 129 -2.36 8.91 9.61
N GLU A 130 -2.69 10.15 9.27
CA GLU A 130 -3.14 10.53 7.92
C GLU A 130 -2.02 10.36 6.89
N TYR A 131 -0.81 10.79 7.23
CA TYR A 131 0.38 10.57 6.42
C TYR A 131 0.66 9.09 6.24
N ALA A 132 0.57 8.29 7.31
CA ALA A 132 0.74 6.84 7.23
C ALA A 132 -0.27 6.20 6.27
N TYR A 133 -1.54 6.62 6.31
CA TYR A 133 -2.54 6.13 5.36
C TYR A 133 -2.16 6.43 3.90
N LEU A 134 -1.74 7.65 3.59
CA LEU A 134 -1.30 8.00 2.23
C LEU A 134 -0.05 7.23 1.83
N TYR A 135 0.92 7.09 2.74
CA TYR A 135 2.13 6.32 2.49
C TYR A 135 1.82 4.87 2.12
N TYR A 136 0.99 4.17 2.91
CA TYR A 136 0.64 2.78 2.62
C TYR A 136 -0.25 2.66 1.37
N LEU A 137 -1.20 3.58 1.16
CA LEU A 137 -2.00 3.65 -0.07
C LEU A 137 -1.11 3.69 -1.31
N LEU A 138 -0.18 4.64 -1.37
CA LEU A 138 0.71 4.82 -2.51
C LEU A 138 1.71 3.67 -2.67
N THR A 139 2.20 3.12 -1.55
CA THR A 139 3.11 1.99 -1.56
C THR A 139 2.45 0.74 -2.13
N ASP A 140 1.23 0.44 -1.68
CA ASP A 140 0.47 -0.72 -2.16
C ASP A 140 0.11 -0.59 -3.64
N ASP A 141 -0.25 0.62 -4.09
CA ASP A 141 -0.47 0.89 -5.52
C ASP A 141 0.83 0.67 -6.34
N CYS A 142 1.99 1.06 -5.79
CA CYS A 142 3.28 0.73 -6.41
C CYS A 142 3.53 -0.78 -6.47
N VAL A 143 3.16 -1.54 -5.44
CA VAL A 143 3.31 -3.01 -5.44
C VAL A 143 2.43 -3.66 -6.51
N LEU A 144 1.21 -3.14 -6.75
CA LEU A 144 0.35 -3.62 -7.84
C LEU A 144 0.95 -3.31 -9.23
N LEU A 145 1.47 -2.10 -9.42
CA LEU A 145 2.18 -1.72 -10.66
C LEU A 145 3.43 -2.59 -10.88
N TRP A 146 4.16 -2.88 -9.81
CA TRP A 146 5.30 -3.79 -9.85
C TRP A 146 4.88 -5.19 -10.28
N GLY A 147 3.80 -5.75 -9.72
CA GLY A 147 3.24 -7.03 -10.20
C GLY A 147 2.89 -7.01 -11.69
N ALA A 148 2.27 -5.92 -12.17
CA ALA A 148 1.91 -5.76 -13.57
C ALA A 148 3.13 -5.77 -14.50
N PHE A 149 4.22 -5.09 -14.12
CA PHE A 149 5.48 -5.18 -14.87
C PHE A 149 6.04 -6.60 -14.92
N GLY A 150 6.03 -7.32 -13.78
CA GLY A 150 6.44 -8.72 -13.74
C GLY A 150 5.67 -9.57 -14.74
N GLY A 151 4.36 -9.41 -14.80
CA GLY A 151 3.52 -10.18 -15.74
C GLY A 151 3.72 -9.83 -17.21
N THR A 152 4.38 -8.69 -17.53
CA THR A 152 4.85 -8.40 -18.90
C THR A 152 6.23 -9.01 -19.22
N GLY A 153 6.81 -9.74 -18.27
CA GLY A 153 8.09 -10.44 -18.42
C GLY A 153 9.30 -9.67 -17.88
N LEU A 154 9.12 -8.55 -17.19
CA LEU A 154 10.24 -7.86 -16.54
C LEU A 154 10.72 -8.65 -15.32
N SER A 155 12.02 -8.59 -15.05
CA SER A 155 12.56 -9.08 -13.78
C SER A 155 12.11 -8.17 -12.62
N LYS A 156 12.20 -8.69 -11.39
CA LYS A 156 11.84 -7.94 -10.18
C LYS A 156 12.61 -6.62 -10.07
N LEU A 157 13.91 -6.65 -10.37
CA LEU A 157 14.80 -5.49 -10.29
C LEU A 157 14.57 -4.51 -11.45
N ASP A 158 14.36 -5.01 -12.67
CA ASP A 158 14.07 -4.15 -13.82
C ASP A 158 12.75 -3.40 -13.63
N ALA A 159 11.74 -4.06 -13.06
CA ALA A 159 10.47 -3.42 -12.71
C ALA A 159 10.68 -2.29 -11.69
N ILE A 160 11.46 -2.52 -10.62
CA ILE A 160 11.78 -1.50 -9.63
C ILE A 160 12.57 -0.34 -10.26
N GLY A 161 13.58 -0.63 -11.07
CA GLY A 161 14.37 0.37 -11.76
C GLY A 161 13.53 1.20 -12.74
N LYS A 162 12.60 0.55 -13.44
CA LYS A 162 11.66 1.23 -14.34
C LYS A 162 10.76 2.21 -13.60
N MET A 163 10.24 1.82 -12.43
CA MET A 163 9.33 2.59 -11.58
C MET A 163 9.99 3.72 -10.78
N SER A 164 11.15 3.43 -10.19
CA SER A 164 11.86 4.38 -9.32
C SER A 164 12.83 5.28 -10.08
N GLY A 165 13.34 4.83 -11.22
CA GLY A 165 14.45 5.46 -11.93
C GLY A 165 15.82 5.19 -11.30
N VAL A 166 15.91 4.28 -10.33
CA VAL A 166 17.13 3.95 -9.59
C VAL A 166 17.51 2.49 -9.85
N ILE A 167 18.79 2.23 -10.10
CA ILE A 167 19.33 0.87 -10.12
C ILE A 167 19.61 0.47 -8.68
N ILE A 168 19.05 -0.65 -8.24
CA ILE A 168 19.24 -1.17 -6.90
C ILE A 168 19.87 -2.56 -6.94
N GLU A 169 20.64 -2.85 -5.91
CA GLU A 169 21.07 -4.20 -5.57
C GLU A 169 20.35 -4.57 -4.27
N THR A 170 19.58 -5.65 -4.31
CA THR A 170 18.83 -6.15 -3.14
C THR A 170 18.87 -7.67 -3.17
N GLU A 171 18.78 -8.26 -1.97
CA GLU A 171 18.47 -9.67 -1.84
C GLU A 171 17.14 -10.01 -2.54
N GLU A 172 16.96 -11.30 -2.84
CA GLU A 172 15.78 -11.79 -3.52
C GLU A 172 14.50 -11.42 -2.75
N ILE A 173 13.61 -10.70 -3.44
CA ILE A 173 12.32 -10.27 -2.90
C ILE A 173 11.35 -11.46 -2.93
N LYS A 174 10.96 -11.93 -1.74
CA LYS A 174 10.10 -13.11 -1.51
C LYS A 174 8.83 -12.81 -0.75
N THR A 175 8.80 -11.71 0.00
CA THR A 175 7.68 -11.37 0.89
C THR A 175 7.10 -10.01 0.56
N TYR A 176 5.85 -9.81 0.95
CA TYR A 176 5.17 -8.53 0.83
C TYR A 176 5.92 -7.41 1.55
N GLY A 177 6.40 -7.67 2.78
CA GLY A 177 7.18 -6.69 3.54
C GLY A 177 8.45 -6.23 2.81
N GLN A 178 9.18 -7.13 2.16
CA GLN A 178 10.39 -6.75 1.42
C GLN A 178 10.08 -5.79 0.26
N ILE A 179 9.10 -6.11 -0.60
CA ILE A 179 8.79 -5.20 -1.72
C ILE A 179 8.14 -3.90 -1.24
N GLU A 180 7.32 -3.97 -0.19
CA GLU A 180 6.71 -2.80 0.41
C GLU A 180 7.80 -1.83 0.91
N GLN A 181 8.83 -2.32 1.58
CA GLN A 181 9.92 -1.49 2.07
C GLN A 181 10.63 -0.78 0.91
N VAL A 182 10.97 -1.52 -0.14
CA VAL A 182 11.69 -1.00 -1.30
C VAL A 182 10.87 0.06 -2.04
N LEU A 183 9.63 -0.26 -2.42
CA LEU A 183 8.78 0.69 -3.17
C LEU A 183 8.26 1.83 -2.29
N GLY A 184 8.07 1.56 -1.00
CA GLY A 184 7.73 2.58 -0.02
C GLY A 184 8.81 3.64 0.08
N GLN A 185 10.09 3.23 0.15
CA GLN A 185 11.22 4.16 0.20
C GLN A 185 11.45 4.87 -1.16
N LEU A 186 11.53 4.10 -2.25
CA LEU A 186 12.00 4.61 -3.55
C LEU A 186 10.91 5.34 -4.34
N CYS A 187 9.64 4.99 -4.13
CA CYS A 187 8.51 5.58 -4.86
C CYS A 187 7.65 6.43 -3.92
N ALA A 188 6.98 5.82 -2.94
CA ALA A 188 5.93 6.50 -2.17
C ALA A 188 6.47 7.64 -1.30
N ALA A 189 7.48 7.37 -0.46
CA ALA A 189 8.10 8.38 0.41
C ALA A 189 8.76 9.50 -0.40
N ALA A 190 9.49 9.14 -1.46
CA ALA A 190 10.12 10.11 -2.35
C ALA A 190 9.06 11.04 -2.99
N TYR A 191 7.93 10.49 -3.40
CA TYR A 191 6.83 11.27 -3.98
C TYR A 191 6.10 12.13 -2.94
N LEU A 192 5.79 11.58 -1.76
CA LEU A 192 5.14 12.33 -0.67
C LEU A 192 6.01 13.47 -0.14
N LYS A 193 7.33 13.29 -0.07
CA LYS A 193 8.25 14.38 0.33
C LYS A 193 8.08 15.64 -0.52
N GLU A 194 7.78 15.48 -1.81
CA GLU A 194 7.62 16.58 -2.76
C GLU A 194 6.16 17.08 -2.85
N ASN A 195 5.18 16.22 -2.58
CA ASN A 195 3.76 16.48 -2.95
C ASN A 195 2.78 16.46 -1.77
N TYR A 196 3.17 15.96 -0.61
CA TYR A 196 2.30 15.91 0.56
C TYR A 196 2.02 17.32 1.08
N LYS A 197 0.75 17.57 1.39
CA LYS A 197 0.31 18.75 2.11
C LYS A 197 -0.64 18.28 3.20
N ALA A 198 -0.30 18.61 4.45
CA ALA A 198 -1.16 18.32 5.58
C ALA A 198 -2.56 18.90 5.35
N LEU A 199 -3.58 18.13 5.75
CA LEU A 199 -4.95 18.62 5.74
C LEU A 199 -5.07 19.80 6.72
N PRO A 200 -5.89 20.81 6.42
CA PRO A 200 -6.07 21.96 7.31
C PRO A 200 -6.55 21.49 8.69
N PRO A 201 -6.20 22.18 9.79
CA PRO A 201 -6.66 21.80 11.12
C PRO A 201 -8.19 21.74 11.17
N ASN A 202 -8.75 20.68 11.76
CA ASN A 202 -10.18 20.65 12.06
C ASN A 202 -10.49 21.76 13.07
N VAL A 203 -11.33 22.72 12.67
CA VAL A 203 -11.96 23.69 13.58
C VAL A 203 -12.92 22.94 14.50
#